data_AF-A0A1G2WQ63-F1
#
_entry.id   AF-A0A1G2WQ63-F1
#
_cell.length_a   1.000
_cell.length_b   1.000
_cell.length_c   1.000
_cell.angle_alpha   90.00
_cell.angle_beta   90.00
_cell.angle_gamma   90.00
#
_symmetry.space_group_name_H-M   'P 1'
#
loop_
_entity.id
_entity.type
_entity.pdbx_description
1 polymer ?
#
loop_
_entity_poly.entity_id
_entity_poly.type
_entity_poly.pdbx_seq_one_letter_code
_entity_poly.pdbx_strand_id
1 'polypeptide(L)' 'MVKVKTFTSPLKIFHVHNELMSLDKEVNDFLESNKVKKVVSVSDSTTEIDGGTMGIIRVVTYEE' A
#
# COMPACT_ATOMS: atom_id res chain seq x y z
N MET A 1 1.75 17.65 10.89
CA MET A 1 0.60 17.90 9.97
C MET A 1 0.10 16.55 9.48
N VAL A 2 -1.21 16.34 9.31
CA VAL A 2 -1.73 15.06 8.78
C VAL A 2 -1.59 15.04 7.26
N LYS A 3 -0.99 13.97 6.73
CA LYS A 3 -0.77 13.73 5.30
C LYS A 3 -1.31 12.36 4.90
N VAL A 4 -1.56 12.19 3.59
CA VAL A 4 -2.05 10.95 2.99
C VAL A 4 -1.13 10.56 1.83
N LYS A 5 -0.72 9.30 1.78
CA LYS A 5 0.03 8.71 0.67
C LYS A 5 -0.68 7.45 0.18
N THR A 6 -0.85 7.34 -1.12
CA THR A 6 -1.43 6.18 -1.79
C THR A 6 -0.36 5.38 -2.51
N PHE A 7 -0.45 4.06 -2.41
CA PHE A 7 0.37 3.06 -3.07
C PHE A 7 -0.53 2.13 -3.88
N THR A 8 -0.02 1.62 -4.99
CA THR A 8 -0.77 0.72 -5.88
C THR A 8 0.14 -0.42 -6.32
N SER A 9 -0.33 -1.67 -6.21
CA SER A 9 0.40 -2.84 -6.66
C SER A 9 -0.49 -3.76 -7.49
N PRO A 10 -0.05 -4.23 -8.67
CA PRO A 10 -0.77 -5.23 -9.44
C PRO A 10 -0.70 -6.60 -8.75
N LEU A 11 -1.78 -7.36 -8.79
CA LEU A 11 -1.84 -8.72 -8.26
C LEU A 11 -1.88 -9.72 -9.41
N LYS A 12 -0.73 -10.38 -9.65
CA LYS A 12 -0.60 -11.42 -10.68
C LYS A 12 -0.96 -12.79 -10.11
N ILE A 13 -1.60 -13.62 -10.95
CA ILE A 13 -1.97 -15.00 -10.61
C ILE A 13 -0.71 -15.76 -10.16
N PHE A 14 -0.81 -16.47 -9.03
CA PHE A 14 0.28 -17.21 -8.38
C PHE A 14 1.49 -16.39 -7.86
N HIS A 15 1.46 -15.06 -7.96
CA HIS A 15 2.53 -14.19 -7.45
C HIS A 15 2.07 -13.23 -6.34
N VAL A 16 0.79 -13.29 -5.93
CA VAL A 16 0.18 -12.37 -4.95
C VAL A 16 1.03 -12.18 -3.70
N HIS A 17 1.61 -13.25 -3.14
CA HIS A 17 2.47 -13.14 -1.96
C HIS A 17 3.68 -12.22 -2.19
N ASN A 18 4.36 -12.37 -3.33
CA ASN A 18 5.53 -11.53 -3.66
C ASN A 18 5.13 -10.07 -3.92
N GLU A 19 3.98 -9.85 -4.56
CA GLU A 19 3.46 -8.50 -4.82
C GLU A 19 3.06 -7.78 -3.52
N LEU A 20 2.45 -8.50 -2.57
CA LEU A 20 2.13 -7.96 -1.24
C LEU A 20 3.38 -7.70 -0.41
N MET A 21 4.38 -8.59 -0.44
CA MET A 21 5.66 -8.37 0.24
C MET A 21 6.42 -7.17 -0.34
N SER A 22 6.35 -6.97 -1.66
CA SER A 22 6.97 -5.82 -2.33
C SER A 22 6.26 -4.53 -1.96
N LEU A 23 4.93 -4.52 -1.91
CA LEU A 23 4.13 -3.38 -1.47
C LEU A 23 4.43 -3.03 0.00
N ASP A 24 4.50 -4.03 0.88
CA ASP A 24 4.87 -3.83 2.29
C ASP A 24 6.25 -3.20 2.40
N LYS A 25 7.22 -3.67 1.61
CA LYS A 25 8.57 -3.10 1.60
C LYS A 25 8.53 -1.64 1.14
N GLU A 26 7.84 -1.33 0.05
CA GLU A 26 7.73 0.04 -0.48
C GLU A 26 7.13 1.01 0.55
N VAL A 27 6.08 0.60 1.25
CA VAL A 27 5.45 1.39 2.30
C VAL A 27 6.42 1.63 3.46
N ASN A 28 7.12 0.60 3.91
CA ASN A 28 8.09 0.72 5.01
C ASN A 28 9.28 1.63 4.63
N ASP A 29 9.83 1.45 3.43
CA ASP A 29 10.91 2.29 2.90
C ASP A 29 10.47 3.77 2.85
N PHE A 30 9.21 4.03 2.45
CA PHE A 30 8.63 5.37 2.46
C PHE A 30 8.53 5.95 3.89
N LEU A 31 7.99 5.18 4.84
CA LEU A 31 7.83 5.63 6.22
C LEU A 31 9.17 5.98 6.86
N GLU A 32 10.18 5.13 6.65
CA GLU A 32 11.54 5.34 7.17
C GLU A 32 12.23 6.54 6.50
N SER A 33 12.22 6.60 5.17
CA SER A 33 12.88 7.68 4.41
C SER A 33 12.32 9.06 4.72
N ASN A 34 11.01 9.14 5.01
CA ASN A 34 10.34 10.38 5.38
C ASN A 34 10.31 10.63 6.89
N LYS A 35 10.92 9.76 7.71
CA LYS A 35 10.96 9.86 9.17
C LYS A 35 9.56 10.03 9.78
N VAL A 36 8.59 9.31 9.25
CA VAL A 36 7.20 9.36 9.71
C VAL A 36 7.14 8.90 11.16
N LYS A 37 6.64 9.75 12.05
CA LYS A 37 6.63 9.45 13.50
C LYS A 37 5.42 8.66 13.93
N LYS A 38 4.31 8.80 13.21
CA LYS A 38 3.04 8.19 13.57
C LYS A 38 2.20 7.91 12.34
N VAL A 39 1.83 6.64 12.18
CA VAL A 39 0.78 6.22 11.24
C VAL A 39 -0.56 6.34 11.96
N VAL A 40 -1.48 7.08 11.36
CA VAL A 40 -2.84 7.29 11.88
C VAL A 40 -3.76 6.17 11.41
N SER A 41 -3.66 5.78 10.14
CA SER A 41 -4.45 4.69 9.58
C SER A 41 -3.78 4.09 8.34
N VAL A 42 -4.13 2.83 8.08
CA VAL A 42 -3.83 2.11 6.83
C VAL A 42 -5.15 1.52 6.33
N SER A 43 -5.45 1.70 5.05
CA SER A 43 -6.65 1.15 4.41
C SER A 43 -6.30 0.55 3.06
N ASP A 44 -6.73 -0.70 2.86
CA ASP A 44 -6.53 -1.43 1.63
C ASP A 44 -7.86 -1.61 0.89
N SER A 45 -7.82 -1.46 -0.42
CA SER A 45 -8.93 -1.79 -1.33
C SER A 45 -8.40 -2.53 -2.54
N THR A 46 -9.12 -3.55 -2.98
CA THR A 46 -8.80 -4.25 -4.22
C THR A 46 -9.38 -3.51 -5.42
N THR A 47 -8.68 -3.57 -6.55
CA THR A 47 -9.25 -3.23 -7.86
C THR A 47 -9.68 -4.52 -8.55
N GLU A 48 -10.76 -4.43 -9.32
CA GLU A 48 -11.31 -5.56 -10.06
C GLU A 48 -11.40 -5.27 -11.56
N ILE A 49 -11.29 -6.33 -12.35
CA ILE A 49 -11.75 -6.38 -13.74
C ILE A 49 -12.60 -7.64 -13.89
N ASP A 50 -13.77 -7.53 -14.52
CA ASP A 50 -14.63 -8.68 -14.84
C ASP A 50 -14.89 -9.65 -13.67
N GLY A 51 -14.99 -9.11 -12.45
CA GLY A 51 -15.20 -9.89 -11.21
C GLY A 51 -13.94 -10.55 -10.63
N GLY A 52 -12.77 -10.34 -11.22
CA GLY A 52 -11.47 -10.81 -10.72
C GLY A 52 -10.65 -9.68 -10.11
N THR A 53 -10.01 -9.93 -8.96
CA THR A 53 -9.08 -8.99 -8.34
C THR A 53 -7.79 -8.88 -9.17
N MET A 54 -7.46 -7.66 -9.59
CA MET A 54 -6.28 -7.35 -10.42
C MET A 54 -5.19 -6.56 -9.72
N GLY A 55 -5.51 -5.93 -8.60
CA GLY A 55 -4.58 -5.06 -7.91
C GLY A 55 -5.06 -4.71 -6.52
N ILE A 56 -4.17 -4.04 -5.79
CA ILE A 56 -4.44 -3.50 -4.47
C ILE A 56 -4.01 -2.04 -4.42
N ILE A 57 -4.83 -1.23 -3.78
CA ILE A 57 -4.56 0.16 -3.44
C ILE A 57 -4.41 0.21 -1.92
N ARG A 58 -3.27 0.69 -1.43
CA ARG A 58 -3.05 0.94 -0.01
C ARG A 58 -2.93 2.43 0.24
N VAL A 59 -3.73 2.94 1.17
CA VAL A 59 -3.71 4.34 1.59
C VAL A 59 -3.18 4.42 3.02
N VAL A 60 -2.14 5.23 3.22
CA VAL A 60 -1.53 5.48 4.52
C VAL A 60 -1.76 6.93 4.91
N THR A 61 -2.45 7.12 6.03
CA THR A 61 -2.58 8.44 6.69
C THR A 61 -1.54 8.55 7.79
N TYR A 62 -0.76 9.62 7.81
CA TYR A 62 0.36 9.77 8.73
C TYR A 62 0.57 11.21 9.22
N GLU A 63 1.29 11.35 10.32
CA GLU A 63 1.75 12.62 10.87
C GLU A 63 3.27 12.75 10.68
N GLU A 64 3.70 13.86 10.06
CA GLU A 64 5.10 14.32 10.07
C GLU A 64 5.55 14.83 11.44
#